data_AF-A0A0P7D3C5-F1
#
_entry.id   AF-A0A0P7D3C5-F1
#
_cell.length_a   1.000
_cell.length_b   1.000
_cell.length_c   1.000
_cell.angle_alpha   90.00
_cell.angle_beta   90.00
_cell.angle_gamma   90.00
#
_symmetry.space_group_name_H-M   'P 1'
#
loop_
_entity.id
_entity.type
_entity.pdbx_description
1 polymer ?
#
loop_
_entity_poly.entity_id
_entity_poly.type
_entity_poly.pdbx_seq_one_letter_code
_entity_poly.pdbx_strand_id
1 'polypeptide(L)'
;VFGAISGMASSAVAAVGKIMIPRMVERGYDRGYATALVSTSAVLALLIPPSASMIIYGWVSGTSVTASFLAPVLPGVLLVLLFCFWNRVLTRHMPLEKPEPAPLPVVVRDIAGQTRRAALGLAMPMIILGCIYGGVTTPTEAAAIAVLYAIPISIWYYRELRLADLHGVLWRAGQTAGTLLVLVFFSAMLARMLTMENVPQMVLE
;
A
#
# COMPACT_ATOMS: atom_id res chain seq x y z
N VAL A 1 -3.19 5.38 0.52
CA VAL A 1 -4.27 4.55 1.12
C VAL A 1 -4.52 3.29 0.29
N PHE A 2 -5.09 3.37 -0.91
CA PHE A 2 -5.37 2.18 -1.74
C PHE A 2 -4.14 1.26 -1.93
N GLY A 3 -2.99 1.86 -2.26
CA GLY A 3 -1.74 1.11 -2.39
C GLY A 3 -1.32 0.41 -1.10
N ALA A 4 -1.35 1.11 0.03
CA ALA A 4 -1.00 0.55 1.34
C ALA A 4 -1.90 -0.64 1.73
N ILE A 5 -3.20 -0.59 1.41
CA ILE A 5 -4.13 -1.69 1.68
C ILE A 5 -3.86 -2.87 0.75
N SER A 6 -3.56 -2.61 -0.52
CA SER A 6 -3.30 -3.65 -1.51
C SER A 6 -1.98 -4.38 -1.30
N GLY A 7 -1.05 -3.80 -0.52
CA GLY A 7 0.27 -4.36 -0.23
C GLY A 7 1.20 -4.52 -1.44
N MET A 8 0.77 -4.13 -2.65
CA MET A 8 1.51 -4.30 -3.90
C MET A 8 1.44 -3.05 -4.77
N ALA A 9 2.61 -2.51 -5.12
CA ALA A 9 2.71 -1.34 -5.99
C ALA A 9 2.05 -1.58 -7.36
N SER A 10 2.22 -2.76 -7.97
CA SER A 10 1.63 -3.11 -9.27
C SER A 10 0.10 -3.10 -9.25
N SER A 11 -0.51 -3.61 -8.19
CA SER A 11 -1.97 -3.59 -8.00
C SER A 11 -2.49 -2.16 -7.86
N ALA A 12 -1.77 -1.33 -7.09
CA ALA A 12 -2.10 0.09 -6.92
C ALA A 12 -2.10 0.84 -8.25
N VAL A 13 -1.06 0.67 -9.08
CA VAL A 13 -0.99 1.27 -10.42
C VAL A 13 -2.11 0.77 -11.32
N ALA A 14 -2.36 -0.54 -11.33
CA ALA A 14 -3.37 -1.15 -12.21
C ALA A 14 -4.79 -0.67 -11.90
N ALA A 15 -5.13 -0.46 -10.63
CA ALA A 15 -6.45 0.01 -10.21
C ALA A 15 -6.58 1.53 -10.31
N VAL A 16 -5.66 2.28 -9.69
CA VAL A 16 -5.73 3.75 -9.62
C VAL A 16 -5.41 4.36 -10.98
N GLY A 17 -4.44 3.81 -11.72
CA GLY A 17 -4.02 4.32 -13.01
C GLY A 17 -5.12 4.28 -14.06
N LYS A 18 -5.96 3.23 -14.08
CA LYS A 18 -7.11 3.14 -15.00
C LYS A 18 -8.15 4.24 -14.77
N ILE A 19 -8.23 4.78 -13.56
CA ILE A 19 -9.18 5.84 -13.19
C ILE A 19 -8.54 7.23 -13.36
N MET A 20 -7.28 7.37 -12.94
CA MET A 20 -6.60 8.65 -12.86
C MET A 20 -6.00 9.09 -14.20
N ILE A 21 -5.33 8.20 -14.92
CA ILE A 21 -4.59 8.56 -16.15
C ILE A 21 -5.54 9.14 -17.22
N PRO A 22 -6.70 8.53 -17.54
CA PRO A 22 -7.62 9.11 -18.54
C PRO A 22 -8.10 10.50 -18.15
N ARG A 23 -8.50 10.69 -16.88
CA ARG A 23 -8.95 11.98 -16.36
C ARG A 23 -7.87 13.06 -16.33
N MET A 24 -6.62 12.67 -16.14
CA MET A 24 -5.50 13.62 -16.25
C MET A 24 -5.29 14.03 -17.71
N VAL A 25 -5.32 13.08 -18.64
CA VAL A 25 -5.18 13.36 -20.08
C VAL A 25 -6.32 14.26 -20.57
N GLU A 26 -7.56 14.02 -20.15
CA GLU A 26 -8.71 14.89 -20.43
C GLU A 26 -8.50 16.34 -19.96
N ARG A 27 -7.68 16.57 -18.94
CA ARG A 27 -7.35 17.90 -18.38
C ARG A 27 -6.10 18.54 -18.99
N GLY A 28 -5.56 17.96 -20.05
CA GLY A 28 -4.39 18.49 -20.77
C GLY A 28 -3.03 18.02 -20.23
N TYR A 29 -2.98 17.04 -19.32
CA TYR A 29 -1.70 16.43 -18.94
C TYR A 29 -1.18 15.53 -20.07
N ASP A 30 0.13 15.61 -20.34
CA ASP A 30 0.79 14.64 -21.20
C ASP A 30 0.61 13.22 -20.64
N ARG A 31 0.30 12.25 -21.52
CA ARG A 31 0.03 10.86 -21.11
C ARG A 31 1.27 10.20 -20.51
N GLY A 32 2.47 10.51 -21.02
CA GLY A 32 3.72 10.04 -20.47
C GLY A 32 3.93 10.55 -19.05
N TYR A 33 3.73 11.85 -18.83
CA TYR A 33 3.79 12.45 -17.49
C TYR A 33 2.77 11.84 -16.51
N ALA A 34 1.50 11.71 -16.91
CA ALA A 34 0.46 11.14 -16.06
C ALA A 34 0.78 9.68 -15.67
N THR A 35 1.28 8.89 -16.62
CA THR A 35 1.67 7.49 -16.38
C THR A 35 2.89 7.41 -15.47
N ALA A 36 3.90 8.27 -15.68
CA ALA A 36 5.07 8.35 -14.81
C ALA A 36 4.69 8.71 -13.39
N LEU A 37 3.85 9.74 -13.20
CA LEU A 37 3.41 10.20 -11.88
C LEU A 37 2.68 9.10 -11.09
N VAL A 38 1.72 8.42 -11.74
CA VAL A 38 0.99 7.32 -11.09
C VAL A 38 1.93 6.17 -10.76
N SER A 39 2.86 5.83 -11.65
CA SER A 39 3.82 4.73 -11.45
C SER A 39 4.79 5.02 -10.30
N THR A 40 5.35 6.22 -10.22
CA THR A 40 6.25 6.61 -9.12
C THR A 40 5.52 6.71 -7.80
N SER A 41 4.26 7.15 -7.80
CA SER A 41 3.45 7.23 -6.58
C SER A 41 3.18 5.87 -5.93
N ALA A 42 3.24 4.78 -6.70
CA ALA A 42 2.98 3.44 -6.21
C ALA A 42 4.06 2.92 -5.26
N VAL A 43 5.26 3.51 -5.25
CA VAL A 43 6.31 3.18 -4.26
C VAL A 43 5.83 3.49 -2.83
N LEU A 44 4.99 4.52 -2.67
CA LEU A 44 4.39 4.85 -1.37
C LEU A 44 3.47 3.73 -0.83
N ALA A 45 2.97 2.85 -1.71
CA ALA A 45 2.19 1.67 -1.31
C ALA A 45 3.02 0.68 -0.46
N LEU A 46 4.34 0.64 -0.65
CA LEU A 46 5.25 -0.25 0.07
C LEU A 46 5.73 0.36 1.40
N LEU A 47 5.73 1.70 1.49
CA LEU A 47 6.24 2.45 2.63
C LEU A 47 5.16 2.70 3.70
N ILE A 48 3.92 2.98 3.30
CA ILE A 48 2.85 3.27 4.24
C ILE A 48 2.29 1.95 4.80
N PRO A 49 2.31 1.72 6.12
CA PRO A 49 1.80 0.49 6.72
C PRO A 49 0.31 0.24 6.43
N PRO A 50 -0.15 -1.03 6.41
CA PRO A 50 0.60 -2.28 6.64
C PRO A 50 1.31 -2.80 5.39
N SER A 51 2.47 -3.47 5.55
CA SER A 51 3.24 -4.03 4.42
C SER A 51 3.75 -5.44 4.73
N ALA A 52 3.49 -6.41 3.84
CA ALA A 52 3.88 -7.80 4.02
C ALA A 52 5.41 -7.97 4.07
N SER A 53 6.16 -7.18 3.31
CA SER A 53 7.63 -7.22 3.31
C SER A 53 8.21 -6.78 4.66
N MET A 54 7.57 -5.85 5.36
CA MET A 54 7.99 -5.40 6.69
C MET A 54 7.71 -6.44 7.78
N ILE A 55 6.60 -7.20 7.65
CA ILE A 55 6.32 -8.31 8.57
C ILE A 55 7.42 -9.36 8.45
N ILE A 56 7.81 -9.71 7.22
CA ILE A 56 8.89 -10.67 6.95
C ILE A 56 10.22 -10.12 7.48
N TYR A 57 10.53 -8.85 7.22
CA TYR A 57 11.73 -8.24 7.75
C TYR A 57 11.79 -8.33 9.28
N GLY A 58 10.70 -7.96 9.98
CA GLY A 58 10.61 -8.07 11.43
C GLY A 58 10.81 -9.51 11.91
N TRP A 59 10.22 -10.48 11.21
CA TRP A 59 10.38 -11.90 11.52
C TRP A 59 11.82 -12.40 11.34
N VAL A 60 12.45 -12.13 10.19
CA VAL A 60 13.82 -12.59 9.88
C VAL A 60 14.86 -11.90 10.77
N SER A 61 14.71 -10.60 11.00
CA SER A 61 15.66 -9.81 11.79
C SER A 61 15.44 -9.94 13.31
N GLY A 62 14.34 -10.56 13.74
CA GLY A 62 13.92 -10.58 15.15
C GLY A 62 13.54 -9.19 15.69
N THR A 63 13.38 -8.19 14.82
CA THR A 63 12.96 -6.84 15.23
C THR A 63 11.44 -6.78 15.39
N SER A 64 10.97 -5.88 16.24
CA SER A 64 9.53 -5.69 16.40
C SER A 64 8.88 -5.28 15.08
N VAL A 65 7.81 -5.97 14.71
CA VAL A 65 7.01 -5.66 13.51
C VAL A 65 6.38 -4.26 13.63
N THR A 66 5.98 -3.86 14.84
CA THR A 66 5.42 -2.51 15.07
C THR A 66 6.46 -1.42 14.87
N ALA A 67 7.70 -1.66 15.31
CA ALA A 67 8.82 -0.75 15.06
C ALA A 67 9.16 -0.68 13.56
N SER A 68 9.13 -1.84 12.88
CA SER A 68 9.34 -1.93 11.43
C SER A 68 8.27 -1.20 10.62
N PHE A 69 7.02 -1.12 11.12
CA PHE A 69 5.96 -0.31 10.51
C PHE A 69 6.11 1.18 10.77
N LEU A 70 6.68 1.59 11.90
CA LEU A 70 6.86 3.01 12.22
C LEU A 70 8.07 3.61 11.49
N ALA A 71 9.15 2.82 11.32
CA ALA A 71 10.37 3.22 10.63
C ALA A 71 10.17 3.90 9.25
N PRO A 72 9.33 3.39 8.33
CA PRO A 72 9.12 3.99 7.01
C PRO A 72 8.19 5.22 7.02
N VAL A 73 7.52 5.54 8.13
CA VAL A 73 6.55 6.65 8.16
C VAL A 73 7.23 7.97 7.84
N LEU A 74 8.39 8.24 8.47
CA LEU A 74 9.16 9.44 8.22
C LEU A 74 9.65 9.55 6.77
N PRO A 75 10.36 8.56 6.19
CA PRO A 75 10.77 8.63 4.78
C PRO A 75 9.58 8.62 3.81
N GLY A 76 8.45 7.99 4.18
CA GLY A 76 7.21 8.04 3.40
C GLY A 76 6.62 9.45 3.32
N VAL A 77 6.54 10.15 4.45
CA VAL A 77 6.09 11.55 4.49
C VAL A 77 7.04 12.45 3.70
N LEU A 78 8.35 12.26 3.85
CA LEU A 78 9.36 13.01 3.10
C LEU A 78 9.20 12.81 1.58
N LEU A 79 8.99 11.57 1.13
CA LEU A 79 8.73 11.26 -0.28
C LEU A 79 7.44 11.88 -0.78
N VAL A 80 6.37 11.88 0.01
CA VAL A 80 5.12 12.57 -0.34
C VAL A 80 5.35 14.06 -0.55
N LEU A 81 6.08 14.71 0.36
CA LEU A 81 6.42 16.13 0.24
C LEU A 81 7.27 16.41 -1.01
N LEU A 82 8.26 15.55 -1.28
CA LEU A 82 9.11 15.66 -2.46
C LEU A 82 8.31 15.48 -3.76
N PHE A 83 7.42 14.49 -3.82
CA PHE A 83 6.54 14.28 -4.98
C PHE A 83 5.57 15.45 -5.18
N CYS A 84 4.98 15.99 -4.11
CA CYS A 84 4.13 17.18 -4.17
C CYS A 84 4.91 18.40 -4.67
N PHE A 85 6.13 18.61 -4.17
CA PHE A 85 7.02 19.68 -4.59
C PHE A 85 7.35 19.56 -6.08
N TRP A 86 7.85 18.41 -6.52
CA TRP A 86 8.27 18.19 -7.89
C TRP A 86 7.08 18.24 -8.87
N ASN A 87 5.94 17.65 -8.50
CA ASN A 87 4.71 17.76 -9.28
C ASN A 87 4.28 19.22 -9.45
N ARG A 88 4.35 20.05 -8.40
CA ARG A 88 4.03 21.49 -8.48
C ARG A 88 5.03 22.25 -9.35
N VAL A 89 6.31 21.88 -9.35
CA VAL A 89 7.33 22.51 -10.21
C VAL A 89 7.09 22.18 -11.68
N LEU A 90 6.90 20.89 -12.02
CA LEU A 90 6.72 20.44 -13.40
C LEU A 90 5.40 20.91 -14.02
N THR A 91 4.32 20.93 -13.24
CA THR A 91 2.98 21.32 -13.74
C THR A 91 2.80 22.83 -13.92
N ARG A 92 3.70 23.66 -13.39
CA ARG A 92 3.62 25.14 -13.53
C ARG A 92 3.69 25.61 -14.97
N HIS A 93 4.41 24.88 -15.82
CA HIS A 93 4.63 25.24 -17.22
C HIS A 93 3.74 24.46 -18.19
N MET A 94 2.86 23.59 -17.67
CA MET A 94 1.95 22.80 -18.49
C MET A 94 0.65 23.58 -18.76
N PRO A 95 0.11 23.55 -19.99
CA PRO A 95 -1.17 24.17 -20.34
C PRO A 95 -2.32 23.30 -19.82
N LEU A 96 -2.53 23.31 -18.50
CA LEU A 96 -3.52 22.47 -17.82
C LEU A 96 -4.86 23.19 -17.69
N GLU A 97 -5.94 22.49 -18.03
CA GLU A 97 -7.29 22.94 -17.73
C GLU A 97 -7.53 22.87 -16.22
N LYS A 98 -7.69 24.05 -15.59
CA LYS A 98 -8.04 24.14 -14.18
C LYS A 98 -9.55 24.01 -14.05
N PRO A 99 -10.07 23.00 -13.33
CA PRO A 99 -11.49 22.95 -13.05
C PRO A 99 -11.90 24.20 -12.27
N GLU A 100 -13.08 24.73 -12.57
CA GLU A 100 -13.65 25.81 -11.76
C GLU A 100 -13.78 25.33 -10.31
N PRO A 101 -13.36 26.15 -9.33
CA PRO A 101 -13.48 25.78 -7.93
C PRO A 101 -14.96 25.64 -7.57
N ALA A 102 -15.39 24.40 -7.30
CA ALA A 102 -16.73 24.14 -6.81
C ALA A 102 -16.96 24.84 -5.45
N PRO A 103 -18.19 25.29 -5.14
CA PRO A 103 -18.50 25.91 -3.86
C PRO A 103 -18.13 24.97 -2.70
N LEU A 104 -17.43 25.50 -1.68
CA LEU A 104 -17.06 24.77 -0.46
C LEU A 104 -18.18 23.89 0.13
N PRO A 105 -19.45 24.35 0.27
CA PRO A 105 -20.51 23.50 0.82
C PRO A 105 -20.85 22.28 -0.05
N VAL A 106 -20.70 22.37 -1.37
CA VAL A 106 -20.94 21.25 -2.30
C VAL A 106 -19.81 20.23 -2.18
N VAL A 107 -18.56 20.71 -2.13
CA VAL A 107 -17.38 19.85 -1.95
C VAL A 107 -17.43 19.08 -0.64
N VAL A 108 -17.78 19.74 0.47
CA VAL A 108 -17.89 19.08 1.78
C VAL A 108 -19.00 18.04 1.79
N ARG A 109 -20.16 18.34 1.18
CA ARG A 109 -21.28 17.39 1.07
C ARG A 109 -20.89 16.16 0.25
N ASP A 110 -20.19 16.35 -0.85
CA ASP A 110 -19.76 15.27 -1.73
C ASP A 110 -18.68 14.41 -1.07
N ILE A 111 -17.70 15.02 -0.39
CA ILE A 111 -16.69 14.30 0.39
C ILE A 111 -17.35 13.49 1.50
N ALA A 112 -18.29 14.08 2.26
CA ALA A 112 -18.98 13.38 3.34
C ALA A 112 -19.83 12.21 2.81
N GLY A 113 -20.56 12.42 1.70
CA GLY A 113 -21.36 11.38 1.05
C GLY A 113 -20.51 10.21 0.53
N GLN A 114 -19.38 10.51 -0.12
CA GLN A 114 -18.44 9.49 -0.61
C GLN A 114 -17.73 8.77 0.52
N THR A 115 -17.29 9.50 1.56
CA THR A 115 -16.67 8.91 2.75
C THR A 115 -17.62 7.97 3.46
N ARG A 116 -18.91 8.32 3.58
CA ARG A 116 -19.92 7.44 4.17
C ARG A 116 -20.12 6.14 3.38
N ARG A 117 -20.06 6.20 2.05
CA ARG A 117 -20.12 5.00 1.18
C ARG A 117 -18.85 4.15 1.28
N ALA A 118 -17.70 4.78 1.48
CA ALA A 118 -16.41 4.11 1.65
C ALA A 118 -16.09 3.74 3.10
N ALA A 119 -16.97 4.05 4.07
CA ALA A 119 -16.68 3.95 5.49
C ALA A 119 -16.29 2.53 5.93
N LEU A 120 -16.97 1.51 5.39
CA LEU A 120 -16.66 0.11 5.69
C LEU A 120 -15.32 -0.32 5.08
N GLY A 121 -15.00 0.12 3.87
CA GLY A 121 -13.67 -0.10 3.30
C GLY A 121 -12.56 0.62 4.08
N LEU A 122 -12.83 1.84 4.57
CA LEU A 122 -11.87 2.63 5.35
C LEU A 122 -11.68 2.10 6.78
N ALA A 123 -12.65 1.36 7.31
CA ALA A 123 -12.56 0.73 8.61
C ALA A 123 -11.51 -0.38 8.65
N MET A 124 -11.22 -1.06 7.52
CA MET A 124 -10.25 -2.16 7.48
C MET A 124 -8.82 -1.74 7.91
N PRO A 125 -8.20 -0.68 7.35
CA PRO A 125 -6.95 -0.14 7.87
C PRO A 125 -7.01 0.22 9.35
N MET A 126 -8.11 0.81 9.80
CA MET A 126 -8.28 1.24 11.19
C MET A 126 -8.35 0.05 12.15
N ILE A 127 -9.00 -1.04 11.74
CA ILE A 127 -9.03 -2.31 12.48
C ILE A 127 -7.62 -2.89 12.57
N ILE A 128 -6.90 -3.00 11.45
CA ILE A 128 -5.55 -3.59 11.43
C ILE A 128 -4.59 -2.76 12.30
N LEU A 129 -4.50 -1.46 12.04
CA LEU A 129 -3.59 -0.56 12.75
C LEU A 129 -4.00 -0.44 14.23
N GLY A 130 -5.29 -0.34 14.51
CA GLY A 130 -5.83 -0.24 15.87
C GLY A 130 -5.56 -1.49 16.71
N CYS A 131 -5.76 -2.68 16.16
CA CYS A 131 -5.47 -3.93 16.87
C CYS A 131 -3.97 -4.12 17.14
N ILE A 132 -3.12 -3.79 16.16
CA ILE A 132 -1.66 -3.95 16.27
C ILE A 132 -1.06 -2.91 17.22
N TYR A 133 -1.31 -1.61 17.00
CA TYR A 133 -0.74 -0.55 17.84
C TYR A 133 -1.42 -0.45 19.20
N GLY A 134 -2.68 -0.87 19.32
CA GLY A 134 -3.39 -0.99 20.59
C GLY A 134 -2.91 -2.16 21.45
N GLY A 135 -1.99 -3.00 20.96
CA GLY A 135 -1.45 -4.15 21.69
C GLY A 135 -2.46 -5.27 21.95
N VAL A 136 -3.63 -5.22 21.28
CA VAL A 136 -4.70 -6.20 21.47
C VAL A 136 -4.35 -7.52 20.80
N THR A 137 -3.77 -7.45 19.59
CA THR A 137 -3.41 -8.64 18.82
C THR A 137 -2.07 -8.49 18.13
N THR A 138 -1.44 -9.62 17.84
CA THR A 138 -0.24 -9.68 16.99
C THR A 138 -0.58 -9.34 15.53
N PRO A 139 0.42 -8.98 14.69
CA PRO A 139 0.18 -8.70 13.26
C PRO A 139 -0.48 -9.86 12.50
N THR A 140 -0.15 -11.10 12.87
CA THR A 140 -0.73 -12.32 12.30
C THR A 140 -2.21 -12.49 12.67
N GLU A 141 -2.56 -12.24 13.93
CA GLU A 141 -3.96 -12.27 14.39
C GLU A 141 -4.78 -11.11 13.81
N ALA A 142 -4.18 -9.92 13.70
CA ALA A 142 -4.81 -8.77 13.07
C ALA A 142 -5.14 -9.05 11.59
N ALA A 143 -4.26 -9.75 10.88
CA ALA A 143 -4.52 -10.20 9.51
C ALA A 143 -5.69 -11.20 9.43
N ALA A 144 -5.79 -12.14 10.37
CA ALA A 144 -6.91 -13.07 10.43
C ALA A 144 -8.25 -12.35 10.66
N ILE A 145 -8.29 -11.40 11.60
CA ILE A 145 -9.47 -10.54 11.84
C ILE A 145 -9.82 -9.74 10.59
N ALA A 146 -8.83 -9.17 9.91
CA ALA A 146 -9.04 -8.40 8.68
C ALA A 146 -9.64 -9.26 7.56
N VAL A 147 -9.24 -10.52 7.40
CA VAL A 147 -9.82 -11.45 6.42
C VAL A 147 -11.26 -11.81 6.80
N LEU A 148 -11.52 -12.12 8.08
CA LEU A 148 -12.86 -12.40 8.59
C LEU A 148 -13.81 -11.21 8.43
N TYR A 149 -13.29 -9.98 8.48
CA TYR A 149 -14.04 -8.76 8.20
C TYR A 149 -14.25 -8.53 6.70
N ALA A 150 -13.18 -8.67 5.90
CA ALA A 150 -13.17 -8.31 4.49
C ALA A 150 -14.05 -9.23 3.64
N ILE A 151 -14.11 -10.54 3.92
CA ILE A 151 -14.88 -11.51 3.13
C ILE A 151 -16.40 -11.20 3.17
N PRO A 152 -17.06 -11.12 4.35
CA PRO A 152 -18.46 -10.72 4.47
C PRO A 152 -18.79 -9.40 3.79
N ILE A 153 -17.95 -8.39 3.98
CA ILE A 153 -18.21 -7.03 3.49
C ILE A 153 -18.06 -6.95 1.98
N SER A 154 -17.07 -7.64 1.42
CA SER A 154 -16.86 -7.69 -0.03
C SER A 154 -17.98 -8.45 -0.74
N ILE A 155 -18.51 -9.52 -0.12
CA ILE A 155 -19.58 -10.35 -0.71
C ILE A 155 -20.96 -9.72 -0.52
N TRP A 156 -21.32 -9.28 0.69
CA TRP A 156 -22.70 -8.87 1.00
C TRP A 156 -22.94 -7.37 0.80
N TYR A 157 -21.99 -6.52 1.19
CA TYR A 157 -22.18 -5.07 1.14
C TYR A 157 -21.75 -4.48 -0.20
N TYR A 158 -20.47 -4.62 -0.56
CA TYR A 158 -19.95 -4.10 -1.83
C TYR A 158 -20.34 -4.96 -3.03
N ARG A 159 -20.63 -6.26 -2.80
CA ARG A 159 -21.01 -7.24 -3.84
C ARG A 159 -19.98 -7.30 -4.99
N GLU A 160 -18.72 -7.04 -4.67
CA GLU A 160 -17.61 -7.05 -5.62
C GLU A 160 -17.03 -8.46 -5.81
N LEU A 161 -17.33 -9.37 -4.88
CA LEU A 161 -16.76 -10.72 -4.84
C LEU A 161 -17.86 -11.77 -4.74
N ARG A 162 -17.79 -12.82 -5.57
CA ARG A 162 -18.68 -13.99 -5.47
C ARG A 162 -17.99 -15.09 -4.67
N LEU A 163 -18.76 -15.97 -4.02
CA LEU A 163 -18.21 -17.14 -3.32
C LEU A 163 -17.33 -18.02 -4.22
N ALA A 164 -17.63 -18.10 -5.51
CA ALA A 164 -16.81 -18.81 -6.49
C ALA A 164 -15.43 -18.17 -6.72
N ASP A 165 -15.31 -16.84 -6.56
CA ASP A 165 -14.05 -16.12 -6.75
C ASP A 165 -13.08 -16.36 -5.58
N LEU A 166 -13.59 -16.83 -4.43
CA LEU A 166 -12.82 -17.02 -3.20
C LEU A 166 -11.66 -18.00 -3.41
N HIS A 167 -11.87 -19.07 -4.20
CA HIS A 167 -10.80 -20.00 -4.55
C HIS A 167 -9.66 -19.32 -5.31
N GLY A 168 -10.00 -18.47 -6.30
CA GLY A 168 -9.00 -17.74 -7.07
C GLY A 168 -8.23 -16.72 -6.23
N VAL A 169 -8.90 -16.06 -5.27
CA VAL A 169 -8.26 -15.12 -4.34
C VAL A 169 -7.30 -15.85 -3.40
N LEU A 170 -7.74 -16.97 -2.80
CA LEU A 170 -6.92 -17.80 -1.92
C LEU A 170 -5.69 -18.36 -2.66
N TRP A 171 -5.87 -18.83 -3.89
CA TRP A 171 -4.78 -19.33 -4.72
C TRP A 171 -3.71 -18.26 -4.98
N ARG A 172 -4.12 -17.05 -5.38
CA ARG A 172 -3.19 -15.92 -5.61
C ARG A 172 -2.50 -15.46 -4.33
N ALA A 173 -3.22 -15.45 -3.21
CA ALA A 173 -2.65 -15.15 -1.89
C ALA A 173 -1.58 -16.19 -1.53
N GLY A 174 -1.87 -17.48 -1.76
CA GLY A 174 -0.93 -18.59 -1.56
C GLY A 174 0.32 -18.49 -2.44
N GLN A 175 0.17 -18.15 -3.73
CA GLN A 175 1.32 -17.93 -4.63
C GLN A 175 2.23 -16.80 -4.15
N THR A 176 1.63 -15.70 -3.68
CA THR A 176 2.38 -14.56 -3.15
C THR A 176 3.13 -14.94 -1.87
N ALA A 177 2.44 -15.62 -0.94
CA ALA A 177 3.05 -16.12 0.29
C ALA A 177 4.18 -17.13 0.02
N GLY A 178 3.96 -18.08 -0.90
CA GLY A 178 4.96 -19.08 -1.28
C GLY A 178 6.21 -18.46 -1.91
N THR A 179 6.04 -17.49 -2.80
CA THR A 179 7.16 -16.76 -3.40
C THR A 179 7.99 -16.05 -2.33
N LEU A 180 7.33 -15.43 -1.35
CA LEU A 180 8.00 -14.77 -0.22
C LEU A 180 8.75 -15.77 0.67
N LEU A 181 8.17 -16.93 0.98
CA LEU A 181 8.81 -17.97 1.79
C LEU A 181 10.07 -18.53 1.12
N VAL A 182 10.04 -18.78 -0.18
CA VAL A 182 11.20 -19.25 -0.95
C VAL A 182 12.32 -18.20 -0.93
N LEU A 183 11.98 -16.93 -1.15
CA LEU A 183 12.95 -15.83 -1.09
C LEU A 183 13.61 -15.73 0.29
N VAL A 184 12.80 -15.83 1.36
CA VAL A 184 13.31 -15.81 2.74
C VAL A 184 14.19 -17.01 3.05
N PHE A 185 13.83 -18.19 2.55
CA PHE A 185 14.64 -19.40 2.73
C PHE A 185 16.05 -19.24 2.15
N PHE A 186 16.18 -18.80 0.89
CA PHE A 186 17.48 -18.56 0.28
C PHE A 186 18.25 -17.42 0.94
N SER A 187 17.55 -16.35 1.32
CA SER A 187 18.15 -15.21 2.04
C SER A 187 18.73 -15.64 3.39
N ALA A 188 17.99 -16.44 4.17
CA ALA A 188 18.45 -16.97 5.45
C ALA A 188 19.64 -17.93 5.29
N MET A 189 19.61 -18.77 4.24
CA MET A 189 20.73 -19.66 3.92
C MET A 189 22.00 -18.88 3.61
N LEU A 190 21.89 -17.84 2.77
CA LEU A 190 23.01 -16.96 2.44
C LEU A 190 23.52 -16.20 3.67
N ALA A 191 22.61 -15.63 4.47
CA ALA A 191 22.98 -14.91 5.70
C ALA A 191 23.76 -15.81 6.66
N ARG A 192 23.33 -17.07 6.82
CA ARG A 192 24.03 -18.05 7.66
C ARG A 192 25.40 -18.42 7.10
N MET A 193 25.52 -18.61 5.78
CA MET A 193 26.79 -18.88 5.11
C MET A 193 27.79 -17.73 5.31
N LEU A 194 27.36 -16.48 5.06
CA LEU A 194 28.20 -15.30 5.29
C LEU A 194 28.65 -15.17 6.75
N THR A 195 27.77 -15.51 7.68
CA THR A 195 28.08 -15.52 9.12
C THR A 195 29.13 -16.60 9.46
N MET A 196 29.03 -17.79 8.85
CA MET A 196 30.00 -18.88 9.06
C MET A 196 31.39 -18.55 8.49
N GLU A 197 31.43 -17.87 7.35
CA GLU A 197 32.68 -17.43 6.70
C GLU A 197 33.28 -16.16 7.34
N ASN A 198 32.66 -15.62 8.40
CA ASN A 198 33.07 -14.36 9.07
C ASN A 198 33.24 -13.18 8.10
N VAL A 199 32.51 -13.18 6.98
CA VAL A 199 32.56 -12.09 6.00
C VAL A 199 32.18 -10.73 6.61
N PRO A 200 31.16 -10.61 7.49
CA PRO A 200 30.85 -9.33 8.13
C PRO A 200 32.03 -8.72 8.89
N GLN A 201 32.84 -9.55 9.56
CA GLN A 201 34.01 -9.13 10.32
C GLN A 201 35.14 -8.69 9.37
N MET A 202 35.35 -9.41 8.27
CA MET A 202 36.34 -9.05 7.25
C MET A 202 36.08 -7.72 6.55
N VAL A 203 34.82 -7.26 6.50
CA VAL A 203 34.44 -5.98 5.88
C VAL A 203 34.54 -4.80 6.86
N LEU A 204 34.58 -5.08 8.17
CA LEU A 204 34.72 -4.06 9.21
C LEU A 204 36.18 -3.65 9.47
N GLU A 205 37.14 -4.45 9.02
CA GLU A 205 38.59 -4.18 9.02
C GLU A 205 39.03 -3.60 7.67
#